data_AF-A0A1Y2C4I3-F1
#
_entry.id   AF-A0A1Y2C4I3-F1
#
_cell.length_a   1.000
_cell.length_b   1.000
_cell.length_c   1.000
_cell.angle_alpha   90.00
_cell.angle_beta   90.00
_cell.angle_gamma   90.00
#
_symmetry.space_group_name_H-M   'P 1'
#
loop_
_entity.id
_entity.type
_entity.pdbx_description
1 polymer ?
#
loop_
_entity_poly.entity_id
_entity_poly.type
_entity_poly.pdbx_seq_one_letter_code
_entity_poly.pdbx_strand_id
1 'polypeptide(L)'
;MYSWIRSQGIIELIMPKYYSQIKIFVTLAPYFLFIQIISSTINQAFITVNDEQILKYIWLAHFICAVVAGITFLAADTLFISIFITYLRQARSEIQLIDEKFMIIAKYGIWAISLEYCAFFLLLLGMLVSNWTLANSLEISGTFCMNCVGMILVYIKMRIEKIPVASIRTFSGAEIASKDETSSETHTKVSFLVPSLNINYATSRRIIAKTEQSSK
;
A
#
# COMPACT_ATOMS: atom_id res chain seq x y z
N MET A 1 2.23 -0.06 5.24
CA MET A 1 3.61 0.28 4.79
C MET A 1 4.25 -0.81 3.92
N TYR A 2 4.20 -2.09 4.31
CA TYR A 2 4.74 -3.19 3.48
C TYR A 2 4.12 -3.26 2.07
N SER A 3 2.80 -3.03 1.96
CA SER A 3 2.10 -2.99 0.66
C SER A 3 2.63 -1.92 -0.27
N TRP A 4 3.01 -0.74 0.25
CA TRP A 4 3.58 0.37 -0.53
C TRP A 4 4.93 0.00 -1.13
N ILE A 5 5.83 -0.58 -0.33
CA ILE A 5 7.16 -0.99 -0.80
C ILE A 5 7.05 -1.96 -1.98
N ARG A 6 6.07 -2.88 -1.91
CA ARG A 6 5.82 -3.83 -2.99
C ARG A 6 5.18 -3.21 -4.23
N SER A 7 4.25 -2.27 -4.05
CA SER A 7 3.52 -1.66 -5.16
C SER A 7 4.24 -0.48 -5.79
N GLN A 8 5.27 0.09 -5.15
CA GLN A 8 5.94 1.29 -5.60
C GLN A 8 6.41 1.22 -7.06
N GLY A 9 7.09 0.13 -7.45
CA GLY A 9 7.58 -0.02 -8.83
C GLY A 9 6.45 -0.17 -9.86
N ILE A 10 5.33 -0.78 -9.46
CA ILE A 10 4.14 -0.92 -10.31
C ILE A 10 3.44 0.43 -10.47
N ILE A 11 3.33 1.20 -9.38
CA ILE A 11 2.69 2.53 -9.39
C ILE A 11 3.48 3.50 -10.25
N GLU A 12 4.81 3.48 -10.15
CA GLU A 12 5.71 4.32 -10.95
C GLU A 12 5.58 4.01 -12.44
N LEU A 13 5.42 2.74 -12.80
CA LEU A 13 5.23 2.29 -14.18
C LEU A 13 3.86 2.71 -14.76
N ILE A 14 2.77 2.51 -14.01
CA ILE A 14 1.40 2.70 -14.52
C ILE A 14 0.92 4.16 -14.41
N MET A 15 1.26 4.83 -13.31
CA MET A 15 0.74 6.15 -12.97
C MET A 15 1.85 7.14 -12.58
N PRO A 16 2.86 7.38 -13.45
CA PRO A 16 3.99 8.24 -13.13
C PRO A 16 3.55 9.67 -12.76
N LYS A 17 2.48 10.17 -13.39
CA LYS A 17 1.92 11.51 -13.11
C LYS A 17 1.38 11.67 -11.69
N TYR A 18 0.84 10.60 -11.10
CA TYR A 18 0.20 10.63 -9.78
C TYR A 18 1.13 10.13 -8.67
N TYR A 19 2.28 9.52 -9.02
CA TYR A 19 3.21 8.91 -8.07
C TYR A 19 3.54 9.83 -6.87
N SER A 20 3.86 11.10 -7.12
CA SER A 20 4.19 12.06 -6.06
C SER A 20 3.04 12.29 -5.07
N GLN A 21 1.81 12.43 -5.59
CA GLN A 21 0.60 12.62 -4.77
C GLN A 21 0.29 11.36 -3.95
N ILE A 22 0.39 10.18 -4.57
CA ILE A 22 0.16 8.90 -3.87
C ILE A 22 1.21 8.70 -2.78
N LYS A 23 2.48 9.04 -3.03
CA LYS A 23 3.55 8.95 -2.04
C LYS A 23 3.28 9.83 -0.83
N ILE A 24 2.83 11.08 -1.04
CA ILE A 24 2.46 11.99 0.05
C ILE A 24 1.29 11.39 0.84
N PHE A 25 0.23 10.94 0.14
CA PHE A 25 -0.93 10.34 0.78
C PHE A 25 -0.57 9.12 1.64
N VAL A 26 0.22 8.17 1.11
CA VAL A 26 0.65 6.97 1.84
C VAL A 26 1.56 7.32 3.01
N THR A 27 2.33 8.40 2.93
CA THR A 27 3.16 8.89 4.03
C THR A 27 2.31 9.54 5.12
N LEU A 28 1.22 10.22 4.75
CA LEU A 28 0.31 10.88 5.69
C LEU A 28 -0.70 9.93 6.34
N ALA A 29 -1.11 8.87 5.64
CA ALA A 29 -2.13 7.94 6.10
C ALA A 29 -1.89 7.42 7.54
N PRO A 30 -0.68 6.98 7.95
CA PRO A 30 -0.43 6.53 9.32
C PRO A 30 -0.77 7.59 10.38
N TYR A 31 -0.54 8.88 10.11
CA TYR A 31 -0.83 9.95 11.07
C TYR A 31 -2.34 10.08 11.31
N PHE A 32 -3.15 9.94 10.27
CA PHE A 32 -4.62 9.90 10.39
C PHE A 32 -5.11 8.67 11.15
N LEU A 33 -4.35 7.57 11.17
CA LEU A 33 -4.70 6.40 11.98
C LEU A 33 -4.32 6.60 13.44
N PHE A 34 -3.15 7.19 13.69
CA PHE A 34 -2.72 7.50 15.05
C PHE A 34 -3.63 8.51 15.74
N ILE A 35 -4.16 9.50 15.02
CA ILE A 35 -5.10 10.47 15.60
C ILE A 35 -6.34 9.78 16.18
N GLN A 36 -6.80 8.71 15.54
CA GLN A 36 -7.94 7.93 16.01
C GLN A 36 -7.63 7.14 17.28
N ILE A 37 -6.43 6.56 17.37
CA ILE A 37 -5.97 5.86 18.58
C ILE A 37 -5.85 6.83 19.75
N ILE A 38 -5.25 8.00 19.51
CA ILE A 38 -5.11 9.07 20.52
C ILE A 38 -6.50 9.49 21.00
N SER A 39 -7.41 9.77 20.07
CA SER A 39 -8.76 10.18 20.40
C SER A 39 -9.54 9.10 21.18
N SER A 40 -9.39 7.82 20.81
CA SER A 40 -9.98 6.70 21.55
C SER A 40 -9.45 6.61 22.98
N THR A 41 -8.13 6.81 23.15
CA THR A 41 -7.48 6.79 24.47
C THR A 41 -7.97 7.93 25.35
N ILE A 42 -8.10 9.14 24.79
CA ILE A 42 -8.66 10.30 25.48
C ILE A 42 -10.11 10.02 25.89
N ASN A 43 -10.93 9.49 24.97
CA ASN A 43 -12.32 9.16 25.26
C ASN A 43 -12.43 8.18 26.44
N GLN A 44 -11.61 7.12 26.47
CA GLN A 44 -11.58 6.18 27.58
C GLN A 44 -11.11 6.80 28.91
N ALA A 45 -10.11 7.68 28.87
CA ALA A 45 -9.58 8.34 30.06
C ALA A 45 -10.59 9.32 30.70
N PHE A 46 -11.45 9.95 29.89
CA PHE A 46 -12.42 10.94 30.36
C PHE A 46 -13.80 10.38 30.71
N ILE A 47 -14.09 9.11 30.39
CA ILE A 47 -15.33 8.43 30.83
C ILE A 47 -15.49 8.42 32.35
N THR A 48 -14.39 8.51 33.12
CA THR A 48 -14.42 8.57 34.58
C THR A 48 -14.76 9.95 35.15
N VAL A 49 -14.82 10.98 34.30
CA VAL A 49 -15.15 12.36 34.71
C VAL A 49 -16.65 12.58 34.55
N ASN A 50 -17.36 12.84 35.65
CA ASN A 50 -18.83 13.03 35.68
C ASN A 50 -19.33 14.35 35.04
N ASP A 51 -18.58 14.94 34.09
CA ASP A 51 -19.01 16.14 33.37
C ASP A 51 -19.62 15.75 32.02
N GLU A 52 -20.96 15.78 31.95
CA GLU A 52 -21.71 15.41 30.75
C GLU A 52 -21.45 16.32 29.54
N GLN A 53 -21.11 17.61 29.75
CA GLN A 53 -20.86 18.51 28.63
C GLN A 53 -19.52 18.19 27.97
N ILE A 54 -18.48 18.00 28.79
CA ILE A 54 -17.14 17.63 28.30
C ILE A 54 -17.19 16.29 27.57
N LEU A 55 -17.92 15.30 28.13
CA LEU A 55 -18.05 13.98 27.51
C LEU A 55 -18.67 14.03 26.11
N LYS A 56 -19.67 14.89 25.88
CA LYS A 56 -20.29 15.05 24.55
C LYS A 56 -19.31 15.58 23.51
N TYR A 57 -18.49 16.58 23.85
CA TYR A 57 -17.50 17.14 22.93
C TYR A 57 -16.38 16.14 22.61
N ILE A 58 -15.91 15.40 23.62
CA ILE A 58 -14.88 14.37 23.43
C ILE A 58 -15.42 13.25 22.54
N TRP A 59 -16.65 12.80 22.76
CA TRP A 59 -17.29 11.78 21.94
C TRP A 59 -17.46 12.24 20.49
N LEU A 60 -17.87 13.49 20.26
CA LEU A 60 -17.99 14.06 18.91
C LEU A 60 -16.63 14.15 18.21
N ALA A 61 -15.58 14.59 18.91
CA ALA A 61 -14.23 14.64 18.36
C ALA A 61 -13.72 13.25 18.00
N HIS A 62 -14.02 12.26 18.85
CA HIS A 62 -13.71 10.85 18.59
C HIS A 62 -14.44 10.30 17.37
N PHE A 63 -15.72 10.63 17.22
CA PHE A 63 -16.49 10.26 16.06
C PHE A 63 -15.88 10.81 14.76
N ILE A 64 -15.53 12.10 14.74
CA ILE A 64 -14.92 12.73 13.56
C ILE A 64 -13.58 12.05 13.22
N CYS A 65 -12.74 11.79 14.21
CA CYS A 65 -11.47 11.09 14.01
C CYS A 65 -11.69 9.67 13.46
N ALA A 66 -12.72 8.96 13.94
CA ALA A 66 -13.04 7.60 13.51
C ALA A 66 -13.45 7.58 12.04
N VAL A 67 -14.33 8.50 11.65
CA VAL A 67 -14.81 8.64 10.28
C VAL A 67 -13.66 9.01 9.34
N VAL A 68 -12.82 9.98 9.71
CA VAL A 68 -11.66 10.38 8.89
C VAL A 68 -10.67 9.24 8.73
N ALA A 69 -10.37 8.50 9.80
CA ALA A 69 -9.49 7.34 9.74
C ALA A 69 -10.07 6.23 8.85
N GLY A 70 -11.36 5.92 8.99
CA GLY A 70 -12.05 4.93 8.16
C GLY A 70 -12.08 5.30 6.69
N ILE A 71 -12.39 6.57 6.35
CA ILE A 71 -12.35 7.07 4.97
C ILE A 71 -10.92 6.99 4.41
N THR A 72 -9.91 7.32 5.22
CA THR A 72 -8.50 7.25 4.79
C THR A 72 -8.09 5.81 4.45
N PHE A 73 -8.49 4.84 5.27
CA PHE A 73 -8.28 3.41 4.99
C PHE A 73 -8.96 2.96 3.70
N LEU A 74 -10.28 3.23 3.58
CA LEU A 74 -11.04 2.88 2.39
C LEU A 74 -10.47 3.53 1.12
N ALA A 75 -10.07 4.79 1.20
CA ALA A 75 -9.46 5.51 0.07
C ALA A 75 -8.12 4.88 -0.33
N ALA A 76 -7.29 4.50 0.65
CA ALA A 76 -6.02 3.83 0.40
C ALA A 76 -6.22 2.48 -0.28
N ASP A 77 -7.08 1.63 0.25
CA ASP A 77 -7.31 0.29 -0.28
C ASP A 77 -7.99 0.34 -1.65
N THR A 78 -8.94 1.26 -1.85
CA THR A 78 -9.58 1.52 -3.16
C THR A 78 -8.56 2.01 -4.18
N LEU A 79 -7.64 2.89 -3.79
CA LEU A 79 -6.57 3.38 -4.65
C LEU A 79 -5.65 2.22 -5.05
N PHE A 80 -5.19 1.41 -4.10
CA PHE A 80 -4.30 0.29 -4.40
C PHE A 80 -4.98 -0.72 -5.32
N ILE A 81 -6.25 -1.10 -5.07
CA ILE A 81 -6.92 -2.07 -5.92
C ILE A 81 -7.20 -1.53 -7.31
N SER A 82 -7.54 -0.24 -7.44
CA SER A 82 -7.74 0.40 -8.73
C SER A 82 -6.46 0.35 -9.59
N ILE A 83 -5.31 0.60 -8.96
CA ILE A 83 -4.01 0.48 -9.62
C ILE A 83 -3.74 -0.97 -10.03
N PHE A 84 -3.99 -1.94 -9.15
CA PHE A 84 -3.81 -3.37 -9.47
C PHE A 84 -4.74 -3.85 -10.59
N ILE A 85 -6.00 -3.41 -10.62
CA ILE A 85 -6.93 -3.75 -11.70
C ILE A 85 -6.45 -3.14 -13.02
N THR A 86 -6.00 -1.88 -12.99
CA THR A 86 -5.47 -1.20 -14.17
C THR A 86 -4.22 -1.91 -14.71
N TYR A 87 -3.31 -2.30 -13.81
CA TYR A 87 -2.15 -3.11 -14.14
C TYR A 87 -2.53 -4.41 -14.87
N LEU A 88 -3.45 -5.19 -14.28
CA LEU A 88 -3.87 -6.47 -14.86
C LEU A 88 -4.56 -6.31 -16.21
N ARG A 89 -5.30 -5.21 -16.41
CA ARG A 89 -5.92 -4.90 -17.71
C ARG A 89 -4.87 -4.61 -18.77
N GLN A 90 -3.85 -3.82 -18.45
CA GLN A 90 -2.74 -3.52 -19.37
C GLN A 90 -1.87 -4.76 -19.67
N ALA A 91 -1.52 -5.53 -18.64
CA ALA A 91 -0.74 -6.76 -18.80
C ALA A 91 -1.47 -7.79 -19.69
N ARG A 92 -2.81 -7.87 -19.59
CA ARG A 92 -3.62 -8.74 -20.45
C ARG A 92 -3.63 -8.31 -21.91
N SER A 93 -3.60 -7.00 -22.20
CA SER A 93 -3.54 -6.51 -23.58
C SER A 93 -2.19 -6.74 -24.25
N GLU A 94 -1.11 -6.78 -23.49
CA GLU A 94 0.27 -6.91 -24.01
C GLU A 94 0.75 -8.36 -24.15
N ILE A 95 -0.12 -9.37 -23.94
CA ILE A 95 0.23 -10.80 -23.99
C ILE A 95 1.43 -11.13 -23.07
N GLN A 96 1.60 -10.38 -21.98
CA GLN A 96 2.61 -10.68 -20.97
C GLN A 96 2.09 -11.80 -20.07
N LEU A 97 2.98 -12.72 -19.68
CA LEU A 97 2.69 -13.73 -18.67
C LEU A 97 2.38 -13.03 -17.33
N ILE A 98 1.09 -12.98 -16.98
CA ILE A 98 0.63 -12.41 -15.71
C ILE A 98 1.04 -13.36 -14.58
N ASP A 99 1.83 -12.87 -13.62
CA ASP A 99 2.17 -13.66 -12.42
C ASP A 99 0.90 -13.95 -11.61
N GLU A 100 0.66 -15.24 -11.37
CA GLU A 100 -0.50 -15.78 -10.65
C GLU A 100 -0.67 -15.13 -9.27
N LYS A 101 0.44 -14.69 -8.63
CA LYS A 101 0.40 -13.96 -7.36
C LYS A 101 -0.43 -12.69 -7.45
N PHE A 102 -0.31 -11.91 -8.53
CA PHE A 102 -1.07 -10.67 -8.70
C PHE A 102 -2.55 -10.94 -8.97
N MET A 103 -2.85 -12.01 -9.73
CA MET A 103 -4.24 -12.40 -9.98
C MET A 103 -4.96 -12.82 -8.69
N ILE A 104 -4.28 -13.58 -7.81
CA ILE A 104 -4.81 -13.96 -6.50
C ILE A 104 -5.05 -12.71 -5.65
N ILE A 105 -4.06 -11.80 -5.56
CA ILE A 105 -4.18 -10.56 -4.78
C ILE A 105 -5.37 -9.73 -5.26
N ALA A 106 -5.51 -9.53 -6.57
CA ALA A 106 -6.61 -8.74 -7.12
C ALA A 106 -7.97 -9.40 -6.85
N LYS A 107 -8.10 -10.71 -7.08
CA LYS A 107 -9.37 -11.43 -6.89
C LYS A 107 -9.85 -11.36 -5.45
N TYR A 108 -8.98 -11.70 -4.49
CA TYR A 108 -9.36 -11.69 -3.07
C TYR A 108 -9.37 -10.28 -2.46
N GLY A 109 -8.57 -9.35 -3.00
CA GLY A 109 -8.59 -7.95 -2.63
C GLY A 109 -9.94 -7.29 -2.90
N ILE A 110 -10.62 -7.61 -4.01
CA ILE A 110 -11.95 -7.05 -4.32
C ILE A 110 -12.96 -7.44 -3.24
N TRP A 111 -12.93 -8.71 -2.82
CA TRP A 111 -13.79 -9.21 -1.75
C TRP A 111 -13.47 -8.56 -0.40
N ALA A 112 -12.19 -8.41 -0.07
CA ALA A 112 -11.75 -7.73 1.15
C ALA A 112 -12.29 -6.29 1.21
N ILE A 113 -12.11 -5.51 0.14
CA ILE A 113 -12.57 -4.11 0.08
C ILE A 113 -14.09 -4.02 0.14
N SER A 114 -14.81 -4.93 -0.52
CA SER A 114 -16.27 -4.96 -0.47
C SER A 114 -16.80 -5.20 0.95
N LEU A 115 -16.15 -6.09 1.71
CA LEU A 115 -16.47 -6.32 3.12
C LEU A 115 -16.05 -5.15 4.01
N GLU A 116 -14.96 -4.46 3.69
CA GLU A 116 -14.52 -3.26 4.40
C GLU A 116 -15.51 -2.11 4.22
N TYR A 117 -15.98 -1.87 2.99
CA TYR A 117 -17.07 -0.92 2.74
C TYR A 117 -18.32 -1.30 3.53
N CYS A 118 -18.71 -2.56 3.50
CA CYS A 118 -19.85 -3.05 4.29
C CYS A 118 -19.67 -2.77 5.78
N ALA A 119 -18.50 -3.08 6.35
CA ALA A 119 -18.19 -2.81 7.75
C ALA A 119 -18.26 -1.31 8.09
N PHE A 120 -17.68 -0.46 7.24
CA PHE A 120 -17.71 0.99 7.42
C PHE A 120 -19.14 1.55 7.36
N PHE A 121 -19.96 1.08 6.41
CA PHE A 121 -21.37 1.47 6.32
C PHE A 121 -22.18 0.98 7.53
N LEU A 122 -21.96 -0.25 8.00
CA LEU A 122 -22.62 -0.77 9.21
C LEU A 122 -22.24 0.05 10.45
N LEU A 123 -20.97 0.41 10.59
CA LEU A 123 -20.51 1.29 11.66
C LEU A 123 -21.20 2.67 11.58
N LEU A 124 -21.21 3.29 10.40
CA LEU A 124 -21.83 4.60 10.19
C LEU A 124 -23.34 4.58 10.47
N LEU A 125 -24.03 3.52 10.04
CA LEU A 125 -25.44 3.30 10.36
C LEU A 125 -25.66 3.09 11.86
N GLY A 126 -24.81 2.28 12.52
CA GLY A 126 -24.87 2.04 13.96
C GLY A 126 -24.81 3.34 14.76
N MET A 127 -23.97 4.29 14.32
CA MET A 127 -23.81 5.60 14.96
C MET A 127 -24.99 6.57 14.71
N LEU A 128 -25.74 6.38 13.62
CA LEU A 128 -26.91 7.22 13.29
C LEU A 128 -28.21 6.73 13.94
N VAL A 129 -28.24 5.48 14.39
CA VAL A 129 -29.42 4.85 14.97
C VAL A 129 -29.55 5.24 16.45
N SER A 130 -30.72 5.78 16.84
CA SER A 130 -31.03 6.15 18.23
C SER A 130 -31.28 4.93 19.14
N ASN A 131 -31.75 3.81 18.58
CA ASN A 131 -32.01 2.60 19.36
C ASN A 131 -30.70 1.87 19.70
N TRP A 132 -30.36 1.85 20.99
CA TRP A 132 -29.11 1.28 21.50
C TRP A 132 -28.91 -0.20 21.14
N THR A 133 -29.97 -1.01 21.18
CA THR A 133 -29.88 -2.44 20.82
C THR A 133 -29.54 -2.63 19.35
N LEU A 134 -30.17 -1.84 18.48
CA LEU A 134 -29.91 -1.90 17.04
C LEU A 134 -28.52 -1.35 16.72
N ALA A 135 -28.10 -0.25 17.34
CA ALA A 135 -26.76 0.30 17.20
C ALA A 135 -25.68 -0.74 17.57
N ASN A 136 -25.79 -1.39 18.72
CA ASN A 136 -24.87 -2.44 19.16
C ASN A 136 -24.84 -3.63 18.18
N SER A 137 -26.00 -4.05 17.67
CA SER A 137 -26.06 -5.16 16.70
C SER A 137 -25.37 -4.83 15.37
N LEU A 138 -25.48 -3.59 14.91
CA LEU A 138 -24.81 -3.09 13.71
C LEU A 138 -23.29 -3.00 13.92
N GLU A 139 -22.84 -2.54 15.09
CA GLU A 139 -21.42 -2.48 15.45
C GLU A 139 -20.79 -3.87 15.53
N ILE A 140 -21.47 -4.84 16.16
CA ILE A 140 -21.03 -6.24 16.21
C ILE A 140 -20.94 -6.83 14.79
N SER A 141 -21.94 -6.56 13.95
CA SER A 141 -21.95 -7.03 12.56
C SER A 141 -20.82 -6.40 11.73
N GLY A 142 -20.56 -5.10 11.90
CA GLY A 142 -19.43 -4.41 11.27
C GLY A 142 -18.08 -4.99 11.72
N THR A 143 -17.94 -5.27 13.01
CA THR A 143 -16.76 -5.93 13.59
C THR A 143 -16.56 -7.32 13.01
N PHE A 144 -17.63 -8.10 12.84
CA PHE A 144 -17.58 -9.39 12.18
C PHE A 144 -17.10 -9.29 10.73
N CYS A 145 -17.58 -8.30 9.96
CA CYS A 145 -17.09 -8.03 8.61
C CYS A 145 -15.59 -7.73 8.59
N MET A 146 -15.08 -6.90 9.51
CA MET A 146 -13.64 -6.61 9.62
C MET A 146 -12.80 -7.85 9.98
N ASN A 147 -13.32 -8.73 10.83
CA ASN A 147 -12.65 -10.01 11.12
C ASN A 147 -12.56 -10.90 9.87
N CYS A 148 -13.61 -10.94 9.05
CA CYS A 148 -13.59 -11.64 7.76
C CYS A 148 -12.54 -11.04 6.80
N VAL A 149 -12.41 -9.71 6.75
CA VAL A 149 -11.33 -9.04 5.99
C VAL A 149 -9.96 -9.52 6.47
N GLY A 150 -9.72 -9.53 7.78
CA GLY A 150 -8.48 -10.04 8.37
C GLY A 150 -8.18 -11.48 7.95
N MET A 151 -9.18 -12.37 7.98
CA MET A 151 -9.05 -13.75 7.54
C MET A 151 -8.72 -13.87 6.04
N ILE A 152 -9.34 -13.04 5.20
CA ILE A 152 -9.03 -12.98 3.75
C ILE A 152 -7.59 -12.54 3.53
N LEU A 153 -7.11 -11.51 4.24
CA LEU A 153 -5.73 -11.01 4.13
C LEU A 153 -4.70 -12.08 4.57
N VAL A 154 -4.98 -12.79 5.66
CA VAL A 154 -4.16 -13.92 6.11
C VAL A 154 -4.15 -15.03 5.05
N TYR A 155 -5.31 -15.37 4.50
CA TYR A 155 -5.42 -16.37 3.44
C TYR A 155 -4.63 -15.99 2.18
N ILE A 156 -4.72 -14.72 1.74
CA ILE A 156 -3.92 -14.20 0.62
C ILE A 156 -2.43 -14.39 0.91
N LYS A 157 -1.97 -14.03 2.12
CA LYS A 157 -0.58 -14.16 2.50
C LYS A 157 -0.10 -15.62 2.45
N MET A 158 -0.87 -16.54 3.04
CA MET A 158 -0.59 -17.98 3.00
C MET A 158 -0.54 -18.53 1.57
N ARG A 159 -1.41 -18.05 0.67
CA ARG A 159 -1.42 -18.48 -0.74
C ARG A 159 -0.20 -17.97 -1.51
N ILE A 160 0.24 -16.74 -1.26
CA ILE A 160 1.41 -16.15 -1.92
C ILE A 160 2.70 -16.88 -1.54
N GLU A 161 2.83 -17.27 -0.27
CA GLU A 161 4.01 -18.00 0.25
C GLU A 161 4.15 -19.39 -0.37
N LYS A 162 3.05 -20.05 -0.74
CA LYS A 162 3.06 -21.37 -1.37
C LYS A 162 3.50 -21.38 -2.83
N ILE A 163 3.56 -20.22 -3.50
CA ILE A 163 3.90 -20.14 -4.92
C ILE A 163 5.43 -20.11 -5.07
N PRO A 164 6.04 -21.16 -5.66
CA PRO A 164 7.49 -21.31 -5.73
C PRO A 164 8.14 -20.14 -6.47
N VAL A 165 9.26 -19.64 -5.93
CA VAL A 165 9.99 -18.46 -6.43
C VAL A 165 10.48 -18.62 -7.89
N ALA A 166 10.54 -19.86 -8.38
CA ALA A 166 10.94 -20.18 -9.75
C ALA A 166 10.03 -19.56 -10.83
N SER A 167 8.78 -19.20 -10.52
CA SER A 167 7.87 -18.56 -11.51
C SER A 167 8.09 -17.06 -11.72
N ILE A 168 8.96 -16.41 -10.92
CA ILE A 168 9.12 -14.94 -10.89
C ILE A 168 10.31 -14.46 -11.74
N ARG A 169 11.28 -15.34 -12.06
CA ARG A 169 12.54 -14.94 -12.71
C ARG A 169 12.42 -14.49 -14.17
N THR A 170 11.31 -14.74 -14.85
CA THR A 170 11.12 -14.34 -16.25
C THR A 170 10.79 -12.85 -16.44
N PHE A 171 10.58 -12.08 -15.37
CA PHE A 171 10.29 -10.64 -15.45
C PHE A 171 11.52 -9.73 -15.26
N SER A 172 12.70 -10.30 -14.99
CA SER A 172 13.93 -9.50 -15.01
C SER A 172 14.26 -9.21 -16.46
N GLY A 173 13.89 -8.01 -16.93
CA GLY A 173 14.15 -7.45 -18.26
C GLY A 173 15.63 -7.30 -18.64
N ALA A 174 16.44 -8.33 -18.40
CA ALA A 174 17.81 -8.46 -18.85
C ALA A 174 17.90 -9.13 -20.23
N GLU A 175 16.81 -9.73 -20.74
CA GLU A 175 16.85 -10.45 -22.02
C GLU A 175 16.59 -9.57 -23.25
N ILE A 176 16.10 -8.34 -23.07
CA ILE A 176 15.94 -7.37 -24.18
C ILE A 176 17.26 -6.64 -24.50
N ALA A 177 18.25 -6.65 -23.59
CA ALA A 177 19.55 -6.01 -23.82
C ALA A 177 20.61 -6.95 -24.44
N SER A 178 20.33 -8.24 -24.63
CA SER A 178 21.34 -9.20 -25.14
C SER A 178 21.13 -9.68 -26.58
N LYS A 179 20.08 -9.21 -27.26
CA LYS A 179 19.80 -9.61 -28.66
C LYS A 179 20.10 -8.55 -29.72
N ASP A 180 20.54 -7.35 -29.32
CA ASP A 180 20.91 -6.28 -30.26
C ASP A 180 22.43 -6.09 -30.45
N GLU A 181 23.30 -6.91 -29.84
CA GLU A 181 24.76 -6.82 -30.02
C GLU A 181 25.37 -7.89 -30.96
N THR A 182 24.57 -8.75 -31.60
CA THR A 182 25.08 -9.75 -32.56
C THR A 182 24.27 -9.77 -33.84
N SER A 183 24.43 -8.76 -34.70
CA SER A 183 24.51 -8.92 -36.17
C SER A 183 24.60 -7.57 -36.88
N SER A 184 25.74 -6.86 -36.76
CA SER A 184 26.19 -5.93 -37.80
C SER A 184 27.70 -5.71 -37.73
N GLU A 185 28.48 -6.78 -37.92
CA GLU A 185 29.83 -6.63 -38.45
C GLU A 185 29.74 -6.52 -39.97
N THR A 186 29.59 -5.29 -40.45
CA THR A 186 30.02 -4.93 -41.81
C THR A 186 30.79 -3.62 -41.73
N HIS A 187 32.11 -3.75 -41.81
CA HIS A 187 33.09 -2.78 -42.32
C HIS A 187 32.60 -1.33 -42.46
N THR A 188 33.02 -0.44 -41.58
CA THR A 188 33.63 0.83 -42.00
C THR A 188 34.58 1.33 -40.93
N LYS A 189 35.87 1.32 -41.26
CA LYS A 189 36.95 1.88 -40.46
C LYS A 189 36.89 3.41 -40.62
N VAL A 190 36.26 4.10 -39.68
CA VAL A 190 36.40 5.56 -39.55
C VAL A 190 36.98 5.85 -38.18
N SER A 191 38.28 6.15 -38.17
CA SER A 191 39.00 6.71 -37.05
C SER A 191 38.51 8.14 -36.80
N PHE A 192 37.62 8.31 -35.82
CA PHE A 192 37.40 9.60 -35.17
C PHE A 192 37.90 9.53 -33.73
N LEU A 193 38.96 10.28 -33.45
CA LEU A 193 39.34 10.67 -32.10
C LEU A 193 38.16 11.43 -31.49
N VAL A 194 37.55 10.87 -30.44
CA VAL A 194 36.71 11.63 -29.50
C VAL A 194 37.33 11.51 -28.12
N PRO A 195 37.58 12.63 -27.40
CA PRO A 195 38.23 12.61 -26.10
C PRO A 195 37.37 11.92 -25.05
N SER A 196 37.99 11.05 -24.28
CA SER A 196 37.44 10.37 -23.11
C SER A 196 37.14 11.36 -21.99
N LEU A 197 35.86 11.72 -21.82
CA LEU A 197 35.38 12.37 -20.60
C LEU A 197 35.15 11.29 -19.53
N ASN A 198 36.21 11.08 -18.75
CA ASN A 198 36.29 10.17 -17.63
C ASN A 198 35.47 10.72 -16.43
N ILE A 199 34.17 10.41 -16.37
CA ILE A 199 33.34 10.76 -15.21
C ILE A 199 33.51 9.67 -14.15
N ASN A 200 34.44 9.95 -13.22
CA ASN A 200 34.69 9.19 -12.00
C ASN A 200 33.43 9.12 -11.11
N TYR A 201 32.71 8.00 -11.13
CA TYR A 201 31.78 7.62 -10.06
C TYR A 201 32.54 6.93 -8.92
N ALA A 202 33.32 7.71 -8.17
CA ALA A 202 34.12 7.21 -7.04
C ALA A 202 33.95 8.08 -5.78
N THR A 203 32.72 8.38 -5.36
CA THR A 203 32.51 9.19 -4.15
C THR A 203 31.28 8.79 -3.30
N SER A 204 31.02 7.49 -3.14
CA SER A 204 29.99 7.05 -2.16
C SER A 204 30.28 5.71 -1.47
N ARG A 205 31.55 5.44 -1.13
CA ARG A 205 31.96 4.32 -0.27
C ARG A 205 32.97 4.68 0.82
N ARG A 206 33.08 5.96 1.22
CA ARG A 206 34.06 6.40 2.25
C ARG A 206 33.46 6.85 3.60
N ILE A 207 32.15 6.74 3.81
CA ILE A 207 31.53 7.20 5.06
C ILE A 207 31.25 6.05 6.07
N ILE A 208 31.34 4.78 5.68
CA ILE A 208 31.05 3.66 6.61
C ILE A 208 32.33 3.10 7.28
N ALA A 209 33.53 3.42 6.78
CA ALA A 209 34.78 2.84 7.32
C ALA A 209 35.50 3.69 8.39
N LYS A 210 34.87 4.75 8.95
CA LYS A 210 35.51 5.63 9.95
C LYS A 210 34.94 5.56 11.37
N THR A 211 34.01 4.65 11.66
CA THR A 211 33.41 4.54 13.01
C THR A 211 34.02 3.42 13.87
N GLU A 212 34.95 2.62 13.34
CA GLU A 212 35.57 1.51 14.10
C GLU A 212 36.95 1.83 14.73
N GLN A 213 37.43 3.07 14.67
CA GLN A 213 38.73 3.45 15.24
C GLN A 213 38.70 4.41 16.44
N SER A 214 37.53 4.65 17.05
CA SER A 214 37.40 5.48 18.26
C SER A 214 36.74 4.73 19.42
N SER A 215 37.25 3.53 19.73
CA SER A 215 37.00 2.89 21.03
C SER A 215 38.20 2.01 21.41
N LYS A 216 39.29 2.67 21.79
CA LYS A 216 40.33 2.16 22.70
C LYS A 216 40.89 3.34 23.48
#